data_AF-A0A9P7GHW7-F1
#
_entry.id   AF-A0A9P7GHW7-F1
#
_cell.length_a   1.000
_cell.length_b   1.000
_cell.length_c   1.000
_cell.angle_alpha   90.00
_cell.angle_beta   90.00
_cell.angle_gamma   90.00
#
_symmetry.space_group_name_H-M   'P 1'
#
loop_
_entity.id
_entity.type
_entity.pdbx_description
1 polymer ?
#
loop_
_entity_poly.entity_id
_entity_poly.type
_entity_poly.pdbx_seq_one_letter_code
_entity_poly.pdbx_strand_id
1 'polypeptide(L)'
;MPVSILQKREEIYLTLDFRGAASDAALKGIPSIAFSGASTSQVSYTTLESSPNSAATLAAHIYTTLSLQLIKVLLAKPAPVLPAGISLNVNYASTAKCPTAASYKFVLTRISRNPFATDVKTCGATSLPDESSAIGKGCIATVSVFDASTKGDVSAATQQEVLTRLGSILGCL
;
A
#
# COMPACT_ATOMS: atom_id res chain seq x y z
N MET A 1 -11.14 39.63 36.67
CA MET A 1 -11.00 38.16 36.55
C MET A 1 -11.65 37.73 35.22
N PRO A 2 -10.86 37.47 34.17
CA PRO A 2 -11.36 36.78 32.99
C PRO A 2 -10.98 35.30 33.06
N VAL A 3 -11.99 34.44 32.91
CA VAL A 3 -11.84 32.98 32.81
C VAL A 3 -11.20 32.66 31.47
N SER A 4 -9.95 32.19 31.47
CA SER A 4 -9.31 31.62 30.29
C SER A 4 -9.92 30.25 30.01
N ILE A 5 -10.69 30.14 28.93
CA ILE A 5 -11.07 28.85 28.37
C ILE A 5 -9.78 28.20 27.87
N LEU A 6 -9.34 27.15 28.57
CA LEU A 6 -8.32 26.22 28.13
C LEU A 6 -8.83 25.55 26.86
N GLN A 7 -8.51 26.15 25.71
CA GLN A 7 -8.58 25.49 24.43
C GLN A 7 -7.48 24.42 24.44
N LYS A 8 -7.82 23.23 24.95
CA LYS A 8 -7.06 22.02 24.70
C LYS A 8 -7.00 21.89 23.17
N ARG A 9 -5.89 22.32 22.59
CA ARG A 9 -5.46 21.86 21.28
C ARG A 9 -5.13 20.38 21.48
N GLU A 10 -6.13 19.54 21.33
CA GLU A 10 -5.87 18.20 20.83
C GLU A 10 -5.27 18.40 19.45
N GLU A 11 -3.94 18.41 19.37
CA GLU A 11 -3.24 18.13 18.13
C GLU A 11 -3.62 16.71 17.74
N ILE A 12 -4.73 16.60 17.01
CA ILE A 12 -5.02 15.45 16.19
C ILE A 12 -3.91 15.44 15.14
N TYR A 13 -2.80 14.75 15.46
CA TYR A 13 -1.86 14.26 14.47
C TYR A 13 -2.61 13.25 13.62
N LEU A 14 -3.39 13.72 12.64
CA LEU A 14 -3.78 12.94 11.47
C LEU A 14 -2.50 12.74 10.65
N THR A 15 -1.58 11.90 11.14
CA THR A 15 -0.70 11.16 10.23
C THR A 15 -1.66 10.40 9.31
N LEU A 16 -1.78 10.83 8.06
CA LEU A 16 -2.73 10.33 7.05
C LEU A 16 -3.08 8.85 7.29
N ASP A 17 -4.22 8.56 7.93
CA ASP A 17 -4.58 7.20 8.34
C ASP A 17 -5.29 6.48 7.20
N PHE A 18 -4.65 6.45 6.02
CA PHE A 18 -5.15 5.73 4.85
C PHE A 18 -5.32 4.24 5.15
N ARG A 19 -4.44 3.68 6.00
CA ARG A 19 -4.61 2.33 6.54
C ARG A 19 -5.81 2.21 7.48
N GLY A 20 -6.14 3.25 8.25
CA GLY A 20 -7.32 3.28 9.13
C GLY A 20 -8.64 3.19 8.38
N ALA A 21 -8.79 3.95 7.29
CA ALA A 21 -9.96 3.83 6.43
C ALA A 21 -10.08 2.42 5.82
N ALA A 22 -8.95 1.85 5.35
CA ALA A 22 -8.93 0.49 4.85
C ALA A 22 -9.22 -0.54 5.96
N SER A 23 -8.76 -0.29 7.19
CA SER A 23 -9.03 -1.15 8.35
C SER A 23 -10.52 -1.16 8.68
N ASP A 24 -11.16 0.01 8.77
CA ASP A 24 -12.59 0.13 9.07
C ASP A 24 -13.45 -0.62 8.03
N ALA A 25 -13.10 -0.51 6.74
CA ALA A 25 -13.75 -1.28 5.69
C ALA A 25 -13.58 -2.80 5.87
N ALA A 26 -12.35 -3.27 6.12
CA ALA A 26 -12.06 -4.69 6.30
C ALA A 26 -12.75 -5.28 7.55
N LEU A 27 -12.84 -4.52 8.64
CA LEU A 27 -13.57 -4.89 9.86
C LEU A 27 -15.08 -5.00 9.62
N LYS A 28 -15.61 -4.33 8.60
CA LYS A 28 -17.01 -4.42 8.15
C LYS A 28 -17.21 -5.45 7.03
N GLY A 29 -16.21 -6.28 6.74
CA GLY A 29 -16.27 -7.32 5.71
C GLY A 29 -16.17 -6.79 4.28
N ILE A 30 -15.74 -5.54 4.09
CA ILE A 30 -15.53 -4.94 2.77
C ILE A 30 -14.03 -5.06 2.42
N PRO A 31 -13.66 -5.75 1.33
CA PRO A 31 -12.27 -5.81 0.89
C PRO A 31 -11.70 -4.42 0.64
N SER A 32 -10.49 -4.17 1.12
CA SER A 32 -9.88 -2.84 1.09
C SER A 32 -8.39 -2.87 0.78
N ILE A 33 -7.91 -1.75 0.24
CA ILE A 33 -6.51 -1.50 -0.10
C ILE A 33 -6.23 -0.04 0.21
N ALA A 34 -5.05 0.24 0.77
CA ALA A 34 -4.56 1.58 0.90
C ALA A 34 -3.36 1.81 -0.03
N PHE A 35 -3.43 2.84 -0.87
CA PHE A 35 -2.40 3.18 -1.86
C PHE A 35 -1.64 4.45 -1.45
N SER A 36 -0.31 4.39 -1.50
CA SER A 36 0.58 5.49 -1.16
C SER A 36 1.65 5.70 -2.25
N GLY A 37 1.90 6.95 -2.60
CA GLY A 37 2.95 7.36 -3.54
C GLY A 37 3.71 8.58 -3.03
N ALA A 38 4.96 8.75 -3.47
CA ALA A 38 5.90 9.73 -2.88
C ALA A 38 6.64 10.60 -3.92
N SER A 39 6.08 10.79 -5.13
CA SER A 39 6.77 11.52 -6.21
C SER A 39 6.85 13.03 -6.05
N THR A 40 5.80 13.69 -5.56
CA THR A 40 5.68 15.16 -5.52
C THR A 40 4.93 15.61 -4.27
N SER A 41 4.91 16.90 -3.99
CA SER A 41 3.96 17.49 -3.05
C SER A 41 2.52 17.32 -3.52
N GLN A 42 1.57 17.44 -2.59
CA GLN A 42 0.14 17.39 -2.87
C GLN A 42 -0.26 18.58 -3.74
N VAL A 43 -1.08 18.31 -4.76
CA VAL A 43 -1.63 19.31 -5.68
C VAL A 43 -3.14 19.10 -5.81
N SER A 44 -3.87 20.08 -6.34
CA SER A 44 -5.29 19.93 -6.67
C SER A 44 -5.50 18.81 -7.67
N TYR A 45 -6.59 18.05 -7.56
CA TYR A 45 -6.98 17.07 -8.58
C TYR A 45 -7.21 17.71 -9.96
N THR A 46 -7.57 19.01 -10.01
CA THR A 46 -7.72 19.78 -11.25
C THR A 46 -6.40 19.99 -12.00
N THR A 47 -5.26 19.74 -11.35
CA THR A 47 -3.92 19.80 -11.98
C THR A 47 -3.81 18.82 -13.15
N LEU A 48 -4.58 17.73 -13.12
CA LEU A 48 -4.69 16.79 -14.24
C LEU A 48 -5.10 17.50 -15.54
N GLU A 49 -6.01 18.48 -15.46
CA GLU A 49 -6.51 19.23 -16.60
C GLU A 49 -5.72 20.52 -16.83
N SER A 50 -5.43 21.27 -15.76
CA SER A 50 -4.77 22.58 -15.88
C SER A 50 -3.28 22.47 -16.21
N SER A 51 -2.65 21.32 -15.96
CA SER A 51 -1.22 21.08 -16.21
C SER A 51 -0.97 19.60 -16.54
N PRO A 52 -1.43 19.13 -17.72
CA PRO A 52 -1.47 17.71 -18.07
C PRO A 52 -0.09 17.06 -18.16
N ASN A 53 0.95 17.84 -18.43
CA ASN A 53 2.34 17.34 -18.56
C ASN A 53 3.19 17.62 -17.30
N SER A 54 2.58 18.06 -16.20
CA SER A 54 3.32 18.28 -14.95
C SER A 54 3.81 16.96 -14.35
N ALA A 55 4.89 17.00 -13.57
CA ALA A 55 5.40 15.82 -12.86
C ALA A 55 4.34 15.17 -11.96
N ALA A 56 3.45 15.97 -11.34
CA ALA A 56 2.36 15.48 -10.52
C ALA A 56 1.31 14.73 -11.34
N THR A 57 0.90 15.27 -12.50
CA THR A 57 -0.05 14.59 -13.39
C THR A 57 0.52 13.29 -13.96
N LEU A 58 1.78 13.31 -14.40
CA LEU A 58 2.46 12.11 -14.90
C LEU A 58 2.61 11.04 -13.79
N ALA A 59 2.95 11.45 -12.56
CA ALA A 59 3.01 10.54 -11.43
C ALA A 59 1.64 9.93 -11.10
N ALA A 60 0.57 10.74 -11.11
CA ALA A 60 -0.79 10.27 -10.91
C ALA A 60 -1.17 9.21 -11.95
N HIS A 61 -0.89 9.43 -13.24
CA HIS A 61 -1.15 8.44 -14.29
C HIS A 61 -0.40 7.12 -14.07
N ILE A 62 0.87 7.18 -13.68
CA ILE A 62 1.66 5.98 -13.37
C ILE A 62 1.06 5.22 -12.18
N TYR A 63 0.81 5.90 -11.07
CA TYR A 63 0.26 5.29 -9.86
C TYR A 63 -1.16 4.73 -10.07
N THR A 64 -2.01 5.42 -10.82
CA THR A 64 -3.33 4.89 -11.20
C THR A 64 -3.20 3.64 -12.07
N THR A 65 -2.27 3.62 -13.02
CA THR A 65 -2.03 2.44 -13.87
C THR A 65 -1.61 1.24 -13.03
N LEU A 66 -0.68 1.42 -12.09
CA LEU A 66 -0.25 0.38 -11.16
C LEU A 66 -1.39 -0.11 -10.25
N SER A 67 -2.19 0.83 -9.73
CA SER A 67 -3.35 0.51 -8.89
C SER A 67 -4.35 -0.37 -9.66
N LEU A 68 -4.66 0.00 -10.90
CA LEU A 68 -5.57 -0.76 -11.76
C LEU A 68 -5.02 -2.14 -12.12
N GLN A 69 -3.72 -2.27 -12.37
CA GLN A 69 -3.08 -3.58 -12.60
C GLN A 69 -3.25 -4.52 -11.41
N LEU A 70 -2.98 -4.01 -10.20
CA LEU A 70 -3.15 -4.78 -8.97
C LEU A 70 -4.62 -5.14 -8.72
N ILE A 71 -5.53 -4.17 -8.84
CA ILE A 71 -6.98 -4.38 -8.64
C ILE A 71 -7.52 -5.40 -9.64
N LYS A 72 -7.13 -5.33 -10.91
CA LYS A 72 -7.55 -6.28 -11.95
C LYS A 72 -7.17 -7.72 -11.58
N VAL A 73 -5.95 -7.94 -11.09
CA VAL A 73 -5.49 -9.27 -10.67
C VAL A 73 -6.18 -9.69 -9.38
N LEU A 74 -6.30 -8.78 -8.43
CA LEU A 74 -6.99 -9.02 -7.17
C LEU A 74 -8.43 -9.46 -7.41
N LEU A 75 -9.14 -8.87 -8.38
CA LEU A 75 -10.54 -9.20 -8.69
C LEU A 75 -10.70 -10.33 -9.71
N ALA A 76 -9.62 -10.93 -10.22
CA ALA A 76 -9.70 -11.94 -11.30
C ALA A 76 -10.29 -13.29 -10.86
N LYS A 77 -10.39 -13.58 -9.56
CA LYS A 77 -11.01 -14.80 -9.01
C LYS A 77 -12.33 -14.46 -8.29
N PRO A 78 -13.22 -15.44 -8.03
CA PRO A 78 -14.42 -15.21 -7.24
C PRO A 78 -14.13 -14.71 -5.82
N ALA A 79 -15.18 -14.26 -5.14
CA ALA A 79 -15.13 -13.91 -3.72
C ALA A 79 -14.86 -15.16 -2.84
N PRO A 80 -14.31 -15.00 -1.62
CA PRO A 80 -13.88 -13.73 -1.02
C PRO A 80 -12.63 -13.14 -1.72
N VAL A 81 -12.58 -11.82 -1.86
CA VAL A 81 -11.47 -11.11 -2.52
C VAL A 81 -10.20 -11.16 -1.67
N LEU A 82 -10.36 -10.95 -0.36
CA LEU A 82 -9.36 -11.06 0.70
C LEU A 82 -9.98 -11.82 1.88
N PRO A 83 -9.17 -12.42 2.77
CA PRO A 83 -9.68 -12.99 4.01
C PRO A 83 -10.39 -11.94 4.88
N ALA A 84 -11.33 -12.38 5.73
CA ALA A 84 -12.04 -11.47 6.62
C ALA A 84 -11.07 -10.73 7.56
N GLY A 85 -11.28 -9.42 7.76
CA GLY A 85 -10.42 -8.60 8.60
C GLY A 85 -9.03 -8.30 8.03
N ILE A 86 -8.77 -8.65 6.76
CA ILE A 86 -7.49 -8.43 6.10
C ILE A 86 -7.59 -7.34 5.03
N SER A 87 -6.57 -6.49 4.98
CA SER A 87 -6.42 -5.43 3.98
C SER A 87 -5.01 -5.43 3.39
N LEU A 88 -4.84 -4.78 2.25
CA LEU A 88 -3.53 -4.57 1.61
C LEU A 88 -3.03 -3.14 1.85
N ASN A 89 -1.73 -2.99 2.07
CA ASN A 89 -1.02 -1.72 2.05
C ASN A 89 -0.06 -1.71 0.85
N VAL A 90 -0.17 -0.70 -0.02
CA VAL A 90 0.62 -0.61 -1.24
C VAL A 90 1.38 0.71 -1.26
N ASN A 91 2.70 0.64 -1.28
CA ASN A 91 3.55 1.83 -1.45
C ASN A 91 4.32 1.78 -2.77
N TYR A 92 4.22 2.85 -3.54
CA TYR A 92 4.94 3.02 -4.80
C TYR A 92 6.22 3.83 -4.58
N ALA A 93 7.33 3.33 -5.13
CA ALA A 93 8.55 4.13 -5.26
C ALA A 93 8.30 5.45 -6.03
N SER A 94 9.22 6.41 -5.90
CA SER A 94 9.13 7.67 -6.63
C SER A 94 9.22 7.43 -8.14
N THR A 95 8.35 8.12 -8.89
CA THR A 95 8.34 8.07 -10.37
C THR A 95 9.52 8.81 -11.01
N ALA A 96 10.32 9.56 -10.25
CA ALA A 96 11.43 10.35 -10.78
C ALA A 96 12.46 9.52 -11.57
N LYS A 97 12.67 8.25 -11.19
CA LYS A 97 13.56 7.30 -11.89
C LYS A 97 12.78 6.15 -12.57
N CYS A 98 11.47 6.22 -12.55
CA CYS A 98 10.57 5.15 -12.99
C CYS A 98 9.54 5.75 -13.96
N PRO A 99 9.94 5.95 -15.23
CA PRO A 99 9.20 6.80 -16.17
C PRO A 99 7.88 6.18 -16.64
N THR A 100 7.66 4.88 -16.42
CA THR A 100 6.45 4.19 -16.84
C THR A 100 5.98 3.21 -15.77
N ALA A 101 4.69 2.86 -15.77
CA ALA A 101 4.16 1.81 -14.91
C ALA A 101 4.81 0.44 -15.18
N ALA A 102 5.17 0.15 -16.44
CA ALA A 102 5.85 -1.09 -16.82
C ALA A 102 7.26 -1.23 -16.23
N SER A 103 7.86 -0.13 -15.76
CA SER A 103 9.14 -0.14 -15.06
C SER A 103 9.03 -0.70 -13.64
N TYR A 104 7.81 -0.78 -13.07
CA TYR A 104 7.63 -1.23 -11.69
C TYR A 104 7.49 -2.74 -11.57
N LYS A 105 8.04 -3.28 -10.48
CA LYS A 105 7.84 -4.66 -10.03
C LYS A 105 7.04 -4.66 -8.73
N PHE A 106 5.96 -5.43 -8.67
CA PHE A 106 5.25 -5.66 -7.41
C PHE A 106 6.01 -6.66 -6.55
N VAL A 107 6.17 -6.37 -5.27
CA VAL A 107 6.91 -7.22 -4.32
C VAL A 107 6.07 -7.41 -3.08
N LEU A 108 5.88 -8.66 -2.66
CA LEU A 108 5.23 -8.98 -1.40
C LEU A 108 6.18 -8.62 -0.25
N THR A 109 5.71 -7.83 0.70
CA THR A 109 6.51 -7.27 1.80
C THR A 109 5.82 -7.44 3.15
N ARG A 110 6.58 -7.21 4.21
CA ARG A 110 6.06 -6.90 5.55
C ARG A 110 5.85 -5.40 5.70
N ILE A 111 4.88 -4.98 6.51
CA ILE A 111 4.77 -3.59 6.96
C ILE A 111 6.00 -3.21 7.76
N SER A 112 6.36 -4.05 8.74
CA SER A 112 7.44 -3.76 9.68
C SER A 112 8.53 -4.82 9.61
N ARG A 113 9.78 -4.38 9.71
CA ARG A 113 10.92 -5.29 9.78
C ARG A 113 10.81 -6.17 11.03
N ASN A 114 10.77 -7.48 10.83
CA ASN A 114 10.83 -8.46 11.91
C ASN A 114 11.78 -9.61 11.53
N PRO A 115 13.03 -9.62 12.02
CA PRO A 115 14.01 -10.65 11.67
C PRO A 115 13.72 -12.03 12.29
N PHE A 116 12.78 -12.12 13.24
CA PHE A 116 12.41 -13.37 13.91
C PHE A 116 11.13 -13.98 13.36
N ALA A 117 10.44 -13.29 12.46
CA ALA A 117 9.23 -13.82 11.86
C ALA A 117 9.55 -14.88 10.81
N THR A 118 8.65 -15.85 10.70
CA THR A 118 8.60 -16.76 9.56
C THR A 118 7.43 -16.35 8.68
N ASP A 119 7.73 -15.94 7.46
CA ASP A 119 6.78 -15.51 6.44
C ASP A 119 6.43 -16.65 5.48
N VAL A 120 5.47 -16.39 4.60
CA VAL A 120 5.16 -17.25 3.46
C VAL A 120 6.43 -17.56 2.66
N LYS A 121 6.59 -18.83 2.28
CA LYS A 121 7.70 -19.25 1.42
C LYS A 121 7.51 -18.70 0.01
N THR A 122 8.36 -17.77 -0.39
CA THR A 122 8.39 -17.22 -1.75
C THR A 122 9.80 -16.76 -2.08
N CYS A 123 10.13 -16.65 -3.36
CA CYS A 123 11.44 -16.15 -3.78
C CYS A 123 12.64 -16.92 -3.17
N GLY A 124 12.46 -18.21 -2.87
CA GLY A 124 13.48 -19.05 -2.26
C GLY A 124 13.71 -18.87 -0.76
N ALA A 125 12.96 -18.00 -0.08
CA ALA A 125 13.11 -17.70 1.35
C ALA A 125 11.77 -17.75 2.11
N THR A 126 11.85 -17.74 3.44
CA THR A 126 10.71 -17.62 4.38
C THR A 126 10.79 -16.33 5.20
N SER A 127 11.47 -15.32 4.65
CA SER A 127 11.57 -13.99 5.24
C SER A 127 11.35 -12.99 4.12
N LEU A 128 10.27 -12.23 4.25
CA LEU A 128 9.94 -11.15 3.32
C LEU A 128 10.73 -9.89 3.69
N PRO A 129 11.13 -9.08 2.71
CA PRO A 129 11.64 -7.74 2.98
C PRO A 129 10.52 -6.86 3.58
N ASP A 130 10.90 -5.88 4.39
CA ASP A 130 9.96 -4.85 4.83
C ASP A 130 9.78 -3.75 3.77
N GLU A 131 8.67 -3.01 3.86
CA GLU A 131 8.32 -1.93 2.92
C GLU A 131 9.47 -0.93 2.71
N SER A 132 10.10 -0.48 3.79
CA SER A 132 11.11 0.58 3.74
C SER A 132 12.40 0.11 3.08
N SER A 133 12.81 -1.13 3.32
CA SER A 133 14.00 -1.69 2.69
C SER A 133 13.77 -2.08 1.23
N ALA A 134 12.55 -2.51 0.86
CA ALA A 134 12.19 -2.88 -0.50
C ALA A 134 11.99 -1.67 -1.43
N ILE A 135 11.28 -0.63 -0.98
CA ILE A 135 10.92 0.52 -1.82
C ILE A 135 12.14 1.30 -2.33
N GLY A 136 13.25 1.28 -1.57
CA GLY A 136 14.50 1.92 -1.94
C GLY A 136 15.35 1.16 -2.98
N LYS A 137 14.94 -0.04 -3.40
CA LYS A 137 15.73 -0.89 -4.32
C LYS A 137 15.49 -0.62 -5.81
N GLY A 138 14.62 0.32 -6.15
CA GLY A 138 14.36 0.72 -7.53
C GLY A 138 12.90 1.03 -7.77
N CYS A 139 12.40 0.70 -8.96
CA CYS A 139 11.00 0.84 -9.32
C CYS A 139 10.18 -0.30 -8.71
N ILE A 140 9.85 -0.16 -7.43
CA ILE A 140 9.15 -1.17 -6.65
C ILE A 140 7.77 -0.65 -6.23
N ALA A 141 6.76 -1.51 -6.36
CA ALA A 141 5.47 -1.37 -5.72
C ALA A 141 5.40 -2.42 -4.61
N THR A 142 5.58 -2.00 -3.36
CA THR A 142 5.48 -2.90 -2.21
C THR A 142 4.02 -3.26 -1.98
N VAL A 143 3.73 -4.50 -1.61
CA VAL A 143 2.40 -4.99 -1.25
C VAL A 143 2.53 -5.73 0.06
N SER A 144 2.02 -5.14 1.14
CA SER A 144 1.98 -5.80 2.45
C SER A 144 0.56 -6.20 2.81
N VAL A 145 0.45 -7.35 3.47
CA VAL A 145 -0.82 -7.88 3.97
C VAL A 145 -0.92 -7.57 5.45
N PHE A 146 -2.01 -6.94 5.86
CA PHE A 146 -2.16 -6.48 7.23
C PHE A 146 -3.49 -6.85 7.87
N ASP A 147 -3.43 -7.10 9.17
CA ASP A 147 -4.59 -7.35 10.01
C ASP A 147 -5.24 -6.01 10.37
N ALA A 148 -6.50 -5.83 10.01
CA ALA A 148 -7.21 -4.56 10.19
C ALA A 148 -7.40 -4.16 11.66
N SER A 149 -7.40 -5.13 12.59
CA SER A 149 -7.57 -4.86 14.02
C SER A 149 -6.28 -4.33 14.66
N THR A 150 -5.12 -4.82 14.20
CA THR A 150 -3.81 -4.43 14.75
C THR A 150 -3.06 -3.43 13.88
N LYS A 151 -3.47 -3.27 12.61
CA LYS A 151 -2.74 -2.57 11.55
C LYS A 151 -1.32 -3.10 11.32
N GLY A 152 -1.03 -4.30 11.81
CA GLY A 152 0.28 -4.95 11.76
C GLY A 152 0.33 -6.10 10.76
N ASP A 153 1.51 -6.71 10.65
CA ASP A 153 1.72 -7.89 9.81
C ASP A 153 0.84 -9.07 10.22
N VAL A 154 0.46 -9.87 9.22
CA VAL A 154 -0.31 -11.10 9.40
C VAL A 154 0.60 -12.34 9.46
N SER A 155 -0.02 -13.50 9.69
CA SER A 155 0.66 -14.80 9.65
C SER A 155 1.13 -15.20 8.23
N ALA A 156 2.09 -16.12 8.14
CA ALA A 156 2.50 -16.73 6.87
C ALA A 156 1.35 -17.39 6.10
N ALA A 157 0.38 -17.98 6.80
CA ALA A 157 -0.79 -18.58 6.17
C ALA A 157 -1.67 -17.52 5.47
N THR A 158 -1.92 -16.40 6.15
CA THR A 158 -2.68 -15.27 5.57
C THR A 158 -1.92 -14.63 4.41
N GLN A 159 -0.59 -14.49 4.51
CA GLN A 159 0.25 -14.05 3.39
C GLN A 159 0.14 -15.00 2.19
N GLN A 160 0.07 -16.32 2.41
CA GLN A 160 -0.06 -17.33 1.35
C GLN A 160 -1.37 -17.19 0.56
N GLU A 161 -2.47 -16.80 1.20
CA GLU A 161 -3.73 -16.55 0.51
C GLU A 161 -3.60 -15.39 -0.48
N VAL A 162 -2.96 -14.29 -0.06
CA VAL A 162 -2.69 -13.14 -0.93
C VAL A 162 -1.65 -13.46 -2.01
N LEU A 163 -0.58 -14.21 -1.68
CA LEU A 163 0.41 -14.66 -2.65
C LEU A 163 -0.26 -15.51 -3.74
N THR A 164 -1.13 -16.44 -3.35
CA THR A 164 -1.92 -17.26 -4.30
C THR A 164 -2.80 -16.39 -5.19
N ARG A 165 -3.34 -15.30 -4.64
CA ARG A 165 -4.23 -14.37 -5.35
C ARG A 165 -3.47 -13.49 -6.36
N LEU A 166 -2.33 -12.93 -5.97
CA LEU A 166 -1.57 -11.92 -6.72
C LEU A 166 -0.34 -12.48 -7.44
N GLY A 167 -0.06 -13.78 -7.32
CA GLY A 167 1.21 -14.39 -7.76
C GLY A 167 1.59 -14.16 -9.22
N SER A 168 0.65 -13.84 -10.12
CA SER A 168 0.94 -13.53 -11.52
C SER A 168 1.62 -12.18 -11.75
N ILE A 169 1.57 -11.26 -10.78
CA ILE A 169 2.22 -9.93 -10.88
C ILE A 169 3.33 -9.72 -9.86
N LEU A 170 3.41 -10.60 -8.85
CA LEU A 170 4.44 -10.52 -7.83
C LEU A 170 5.77 -11.02 -8.37
N GLY A 171 6.82 -10.26 -8.13
CA GLY A 171 8.20 -10.61 -8.40
C GLY A 171 9.05 -10.61 -7.13
N CYS A 172 10.26 -11.16 -7.25
CA CYS A 172 11.27 -11.16 -6.19
C CYS A 172 12.15 -9.93 -6.29
N LEU A 173 12.71 -9.43 -5.18
CA LEU A 173 13.66 -8.31 -5.20
C LEU A 173 14.92 -8.63 -6.00
#